data_AF-A0A661S195-F1
#
_entry.id   AF-A0A661S195-F1
#
_cell.length_a   1.000
_cell.length_b   1.000
_cell.length_c   1.000
_cell.angle_alpha   90.00
_cell.angle_beta   90.00
_cell.angle_gamma   90.00
#
_symmetry.space_group_name_H-M   'P 1'
#
loop_
_entity.id
_entity.type
_entity.pdbx_description
1 polymer ?
#
loop_
_entity_poly.entity_id
_entity_poly.type
_entity_poly.pdbx_seq_one_letter_code
_entity_poly.pdbx_strand_id
1 'polypeptide(L)'
;MHPGRKNPRRVRGRGFPYIRSGKNAVGHGVNADLLETEDLLNLNLSDDATYPISRTRTEERHAGDFTWYGETGNEPFGNAIFVVQNREVTGTIRTGDGAIYALRPLTDGLHALIRPNMRKA
;
A
#
# COMPACT_ATOMS: atom_id res chain seq x y z
N MET A 1 -20.86 -0.40 -61.07
CA MET A 1 -19.56 -1.00 -60.71
C MET A 1 -19.07 -0.38 -59.41
N HIS A 2 -18.96 -1.18 -58.35
CA HIS A 2 -18.20 -0.92 -57.11
C HIS A 2 -16.75 -1.44 -57.30
N PRO A 3 -15.76 -1.20 -56.41
CA PRO A 3 -15.78 -0.43 -55.16
C PRO A 3 -14.55 0.51 -54.94
N GLY A 4 -14.75 1.57 -54.16
CA GLY A 4 -13.68 2.32 -53.49
C GLY A 4 -14.01 2.49 -52.01
N ARG A 5 -13.34 1.74 -51.14
CA ARG A 5 -13.50 1.79 -49.67
C ARG A 5 -13.02 3.13 -49.11
N LYS A 6 -13.80 3.72 -48.19
CA LYS A 6 -13.42 3.92 -46.77
C LYS A 6 -14.59 4.53 -46.00
N ASN A 7 -15.07 3.75 -45.05
CA ASN A 7 -16.14 4.04 -44.10
C ASN A 7 -15.46 4.43 -42.77
N PRO A 8 -15.69 5.61 -42.17
CA PRO A 8 -15.22 5.87 -40.81
C PRO A 8 -16.12 5.11 -39.84
N ARG A 9 -15.74 3.86 -39.54
CA ARG A 9 -16.36 3.12 -38.44
C ARG A 9 -16.09 3.88 -37.15
N ARG A 10 -17.17 4.39 -36.55
CA ARG A 10 -17.35 4.53 -35.10
C ARG A 10 -16.49 3.49 -34.39
N VAL A 11 -15.39 3.95 -33.79
CA VAL A 11 -14.71 3.18 -32.75
C VAL A 11 -15.61 3.30 -31.53
N ARG A 12 -16.56 2.36 -31.42
CA ARG A 12 -17.03 1.91 -30.12
C ARG A 12 -15.81 1.33 -29.43
N GLY A 13 -15.02 2.19 -28.81
CA GLY A 13 -14.18 1.78 -27.70
C GLY A 13 -15.16 1.20 -26.70
N ARG A 14 -15.20 -0.13 -26.61
CA ARG A 14 -15.74 -0.78 -25.42
C ARG A 14 -14.92 -0.17 -24.29
N GLY A 15 -15.51 0.78 -23.58
CA GLY A 15 -15.10 1.06 -22.24
C GLY A 15 -15.15 -0.28 -21.55
N PHE A 16 -13.99 -0.89 -21.35
CA PHE A 16 -13.86 -1.82 -20.26
C PHE A 16 -14.16 -0.96 -19.04
N PRO A 17 -15.29 -1.19 -18.35
CA PRO A 17 -15.52 -0.48 -17.11
C PRO A 17 -14.29 -0.78 -16.27
N TYR A 18 -13.55 0.26 -15.90
CA TYR A 18 -12.70 0.19 -14.72
C TYR A 18 -13.62 -0.35 -13.64
N ILE A 19 -13.39 -1.60 -13.25
CA ILE A 19 -14.15 -2.22 -12.18
C ILE A 19 -13.86 -1.33 -10.98
N ARG A 20 -14.87 -0.56 -10.57
CA ARG A 20 -14.98 -0.08 -9.19
C ARG A 20 -15.03 -1.35 -8.33
N SER A 21 -13.87 -1.86 -7.97
CA SER A 21 -13.71 -2.72 -6.82
C SER A 21 -13.35 -1.74 -5.70
N GLY A 22 -14.26 -1.31 -4.83
CA GLY A 22 -15.47 -2.03 -4.43
C GLY A 22 -15.11 -3.35 -3.74
N LYS A 23 -13.90 -3.47 -3.20
CA LYS A 23 -13.49 -4.47 -2.22
C LYS A 23 -12.43 -3.81 -1.36
N ASN A 24 -12.80 -3.49 -0.13
CA ASN A 24 -11.84 -3.35 0.96
C ASN A 24 -10.82 -4.47 0.80
N ALA A 25 -9.57 -4.14 0.53
CA ALA A 25 -8.51 -5.12 0.56
C ALA A 25 -8.33 -5.50 2.04
N VAL A 26 -9.17 -6.42 2.52
CA VAL A 26 -8.90 -7.19 3.73
C VAL A 26 -7.89 -8.27 3.33
N GLY A 27 -6.73 -7.81 2.86
CA GLY A 27 -5.51 -8.56 2.81
C GLY A 27 -4.64 -7.94 3.89
N HIS A 28 -4.30 -8.70 4.93
CA HIS A 28 -3.48 -8.25 6.04
C HIS A 28 -2.00 -7.95 5.64
N GLY A 29 -1.72 -7.75 4.35
CA GLY A 29 -0.38 -7.61 3.78
C GLY A 29 -0.16 -6.23 3.18
N VAL A 30 1.02 -5.66 3.42
CA VAL A 30 1.48 -4.45 2.72
C VAL A 30 2.17 -4.91 1.43
N ASN A 31 1.68 -4.46 0.28
CA ASN A 31 2.24 -4.85 -1.02
C ASN A 31 3.30 -3.84 -1.48
N ALA A 32 4.48 -4.33 -1.87
CA ALA A 32 5.57 -3.51 -2.42
C ALA A 32 5.13 -2.64 -3.63
N ASP A 33 4.29 -3.17 -4.52
CA ASP A 33 3.81 -2.42 -5.70
C ASP A 33 2.97 -1.21 -5.28
N LEU A 34 2.18 -1.34 -4.19
CA LEU A 34 1.39 -0.22 -3.65
C LEU A 34 2.29 0.84 -3.01
N LEU A 35 3.39 0.44 -2.38
CA LEU A 35 4.34 1.39 -1.79
C LEU A 35 5.08 2.22 -2.86
N GLU A 36 5.26 1.64 -4.05
CA GLU A 36 5.88 2.32 -5.18
C GLU A 36 4.93 3.36 -5.80
N THR A 37 3.65 3.01 -6.01
CA THR A 37 2.71 3.84 -6.77
C THR A 37 1.85 4.76 -5.92
N GLU A 38 1.47 4.36 -4.71
CA GLU A 38 0.46 5.05 -3.92
C GLU A 38 1.07 6.02 -2.89
N ASP A 39 0.42 7.18 -2.76
CA ASP A 39 0.73 8.16 -1.71
C ASP A 39 -0.05 7.91 -0.42
N LEU A 40 -1.10 7.08 -0.44
CA LEU A 40 -1.95 6.81 0.71
C LEU A 40 -2.19 5.32 0.87
N LEU A 41 -1.89 4.79 2.06
CA LEU A 41 -2.11 3.40 2.43
C LEU A 41 -3.14 3.32 3.55
N ASN A 42 -4.11 2.43 3.40
CA ASN A 42 -5.10 2.18 4.45
C ASN A 42 -4.81 0.82 5.08
N LEU A 43 -4.27 0.80 6.30
CA LEU A 43 -3.86 -0.43 6.98
C LEU A 43 -4.78 -0.74 8.16
N ASN A 44 -5.26 -1.98 8.23
CA ASN A 44 -6.01 -2.46 9.39
C ASN A 44 -5.02 -2.92 10.46
N LEU A 45 -4.73 -2.06 11.44
CA LEU A 45 -3.76 -2.35 12.51
C LEU A 45 -4.41 -2.96 13.76
N SER A 46 -5.74 -2.86 13.85
CA SER A 46 -6.56 -3.47 14.90
C SER A 46 -7.89 -3.91 14.31
N ASP A 47 -8.62 -4.76 15.04
CA ASP A 47 -9.88 -5.34 14.56
C ASP A 47 -10.96 -4.29 14.23
N ASP A 48 -10.88 -3.11 14.85
CA ASP A 48 -11.89 -2.06 14.75
C ASP A 48 -11.40 -0.78 14.04
N ALA A 49 -10.15 -0.72 13.57
CA ALA A 49 -9.60 0.51 13.01
C ALA A 49 -8.70 0.33 11.78
N THR A 50 -9.04 1.08 10.74
CA THR A 50 -8.19 1.34 9.56
C THR A 50 -7.42 2.63 9.78
N TYR A 51 -6.10 2.56 9.62
CA TYR A 51 -5.18 3.68 9.77
C TYR A 51 -4.75 4.17 8.39
N PRO A 52 -5.11 5.41 8.00
CA PRO A 52 -4.54 6.04 6.81
C PRO A 52 -3.09 6.45 7.08
N ILE A 53 -2.19 6.05 6.19
CA ILE A 53 -0.77 6.38 6.24
C ILE A 53 -0.39 7.07 4.94
N SER A 54 -0.01 8.33 5.03
CA SER A 54 0.39 9.14 3.87
C SER A 54 1.88 9.05 3.66
N ARG A 55 2.32 8.77 2.43
CA ARG A 55 3.73 8.81 2.02
C ARG A 55 4.26 10.23 2.22
N THR A 56 5.36 10.35 2.95
CA THR A 56 6.11 11.61 3.05
C THR A 56 7.31 11.63 2.13
N ARG A 57 7.99 10.49 1.98
CA ARG A 57 9.12 10.34 1.05
C ARG A 57 9.46 8.87 0.81
N THR A 58 10.20 8.63 -0.27
CA THR A 58 10.88 7.37 -0.56
C THR A 58 12.37 7.61 -0.75
N GLU A 59 13.18 6.68 -0.27
CA GLU A 59 14.62 6.66 -0.47
C GLU A 59 14.99 5.36 -1.19
N GLU A 60 15.30 5.47 -2.48
CA GLU A 60 15.72 4.33 -3.30
C GLU A 60 17.17 3.94 -2.99
N ARG A 61 17.44 2.64 -2.88
CA ARG A 61 18.80 2.10 -2.71
C ARG A 61 19.27 1.41 -3.99
N HIS A 62 18.40 0.62 -4.59
CA HIS A 62 18.56 -0.03 -5.89
C HIS A 62 17.18 -0.20 -6.55
N ALA A 63 17.15 -0.57 -7.84
CA ALA A 63 15.89 -0.79 -8.55
C ALA A 63 15.03 -1.85 -7.83
N GLY A 64 13.84 -1.45 -7.36
CA GLY A 64 12.92 -2.29 -6.59
C GLY A 64 13.19 -2.39 -5.08
N ASP A 65 14.30 -1.83 -4.61
CA ASP A 65 14.69 -1.81 -3.20
C ASP A 65 14.72 -0.37 -2.67
N PHE A 66 13.78 -0.05 -1.79
CA PHE A 66 13.61 1.30 -1.28
C PHE A 66 13.13 1.34 0.17
N THR A 67 13.35 2.47 0.83
CA THR A 67 12.74 2.78 2.12
C THR A 67 11.60 3.76 1.89
N TRP A 68 10.40 3.37 2.30
CA TRP A 68 9.20 4.18 2.25
C TRP A 68 8.94 4.78 3.64
N TYR A 69 8.72 6.08 3.70
CA TYR A 69 8.41 6.80 4.93
C TYR A 69 7.02 7.40 4.81
N GLY A 70 6.27 7.36 5.90
CA GLY A 70 4.96 7.98 5.96
C GLY A 70 4.54 8.41 7.35
N GLU A 71 3.42 9.12 7.40
CA GLU A 71 2.80 9.66 8.60
C GLU A 71 1.41 9.04 8.79
N THR A 72 1.09 8.65 10.02
CA THR A 72 -0.19 7.98 10.33
C THR A 72 -1.22 9.00 10.81
N GLY A 73 -2.21 9.31 9.97
CA GLY A 73 -3.37 10.15 10.33
C GLY A 73 -3.05 11.57 10.81
N ASN A 74 -4.08 12.25 11.36
CA ASN A 74 -4.05 13.65 11.81
C ASN A 74 -3.44 13.84 13.23
N GLU A 75 -2.85 12.80 13.80
CA GLU A 75 -2.29 12.86 15.15
C GLU A 75 -0.81 13.21 15.10
N PRO A 76 -0.34 14.15 15.94
CA PRO A 76 1.07 14.47 15.98
C PRO A 76 1.88 13.23 16.39
N PHE A 77 3.07 13.08 15.78
CA PHE A 77 4.07 12.04 16.07
C PHE A 77 3.78 10.62 15.56
N GLY A 78 2.68 10.39 14.85
CA GLY A 78 2.41 9.12 14.18
C GLY A 78 3.24 8.94 12.91
N ASN A 79 3.96 7.83 12.77
CA ASN A 79 4.83 7.58 11.61
C ASN A 79 4.95 6.10 11.23
N ALA A 80 5.28 5.84 9.98
CA ALA A 80 5.54 4.52 9.44
C ALA A 80 6.84 4.52 8.62
N ILE A 81 7.60 3.45 8.77
CA ILE A 81 8.82 3.21 7.99
C ILE A 81 8.74 1.78 7.47
N PHE A 82 8.75 1.64 6.15
CA PHE A 82 8.79 0.36 5.47
C PHE A 82 10.06 0.24 4.65
N VAL A 83 10.71 -0.92 4.73
CA VAL A 83 11.85 -1.31 3.90
C VAL A 83 11.37 -2.38 2.96
N VAL A 84 11.50 -2.09 1.67
CA VAL A 84 11.18 -3.00 0.57
C VAL A 84 12.48 -3.59 0.06
N GLN A 85 12.59 -4.92 0.07
CA GLN A 85 13.70 -5.66 -0.50
C GLN A 85 13.18 -6.93 -1.18
N ASN A 86 13.57 -7.17 -2.43
CA ASN A 86 13.11 -8.35 -3.19
C ASN A 86 11.57 -8.51 -3.20
N ARG A 87 10.83 -7.39 -3.26
CA ARG A 87 9.35 -7.32 -3.15
C ARG A 87 8.76 -7.73 -1.78
N GLU A 88 9.58 -8.05 -0.79
CA GLU A 88 9.14 -8.24 0.59
C GLU A 88 9.13 -6.90 1.34
N VAL A 89 8.15 -6.73 2.23
CA VAL A 89 8.01 -5.52 3.03
C VAL A 89 8.25 -5.85 4.50
N THR A 90 9.25 -5.20 5.09
CA THR A 90 9.43 -5.16 6.55
C THR A 90 9.22 -3.75 7.04
N GLY A 91 8.82 -3.57 8.29
CA GLY A 91 8.81 -2.22 8.83
C GLY A 91 8.17 -2.07 10.19
N THR A 92 7.96 -0.81 10.55
CA THR A 92 7.42 -0.40 11.83
C THR A 92 6.41 0.70 11.60
N ILE A 93 5.32 0.64 12.34
CA ILE A 93 4.28 1.66 12.37
C ILE A 93 4.13 2.09 13.82
N ARG A 94 4.16 3.39 14.05
CA ARG A 94 3.85 4.02 15.33
C ARG A 94 2.63 4.90 15.15
N THR A 95 1.58 4.63 15.91
CA THR A 95 0.36 5.44 15.94
C THR A 95 0.53 6.64 16.87
N GLY A 96 -0.31 7.67 16.71
CA GLY A 96 -0.23 8.91 17.51
C GLY A 96 -0.48 8.70 19.00
N ASP A 97 -1.26 7.67 19.37
CA ASP A 97 -1.44 7.18 20.75
C ASP A 97 -0.20 6.48 21.34
N GLY A 98 0.86 6.32 20.54
CA GLY A 98 2.12 5.71 20.94
C GLY A 98 2.18 4.19 20.84
N ALA A 99 1.14 3.52 20.33
CA ALA A 99 1.25 2.09 20.03
C ALA A 99 2.23 1.85 18.88
N ILE A 100 2.94 0.72 18.95
CA ILE A 100 3.94 0.32 17.95
C ILE A 100 3.52 -1.02 17.38
N TYR A 101 3.61 -1.14 16.06
CA TYR A 101 3.36 -2.35 15.30
C TYR A 101 4.58 -2.65 14.43
N ALA A 102 5.00 -3.91 14.38
CA ALA A 102 6.02 -4.39 13.48
C ALA A 102 5.37 -5.19 12.35
N LEU A 103 5.74 -4.87 11.12
CA LEU A 103 5.40 -5.63 9.94
C LEU A 103 6.54 -6.61 9.63
N ARG A 104 6.19 -7.88 9.52
CA ARG A 104 7.11 -8.95 9.14
C ARG A 104 6.54 -9.70 7.93
N PRO A 105 7.32 -9.90 6.86
CA PRO A 105 6.87 -10.72 5.76
C PRO A 105 6.70 -12.16 6.23
N LEU A 106 5.67 -12.80 5.70
CA LEU A 106 5.47 -14.24 5.70
C LEU A 106 5.62 -14.73 4.26
N THR A 107 5.41 -16.03 4.04
CA THR A 107 5.37 -16.59 2.69
C THR A 107 4.14 -16.08 1.92
N ASP A 108 4.25 -16.03 0.60
CA ASP A 108 3.15 -15.72 -0.34
C ASP A 108 2.51 -14.32 -0.20
N GLY A 109 3.31 -13.31 0.18
CA GLY A 109 2.88 -11.91 0.26
C GLY A 109 2.00 -11.59 1.48
N LEU A 110 1.83 -12.54 2.38
CA LEU A 110 1.23 -12.32 3.69
C LEU A 110 2.23 -11.58 4.59
N HIS A 111 1.70 -10.80 5.53
CA HIS A 111 2.52 -10.16 6.55
C HIS A 111 1.92 -10.44 7.92
N ALA A 112 2.78 -10.71 8.89
CA ALA A 112 2.42 -10.69 10.29
C ALA A 112 2.51 -9.25 10.81
N LEU A 113 1.42 -8.80 11.44
CA LEU A 113 1.41 -7.57 12.22
C LEU A 113 1.58 -7.94 13.69
N ILE A 114 2.69 -7.52 14.29
CA ILE A 114 3.02 -7.84 15.67
C ILE A 114 2.95 -6.55 16.47
N ARG A 115 2.13 -6.50 17.52
CA ARG A 115 2.17 -5.44 18.52
C ARG A 115 3.12 -5.85 19.63
N PRO A 116 4.36 -5.33 19.71
CA PRO A 116 5.29 -5.71 20.76
C PRO A 116 4.75 -5.22 22.11
N ASN A 117 4.62 -6.14 23.07
CA ASN A 117 4.38 -5.73 24.45
C ASN A 117 5.71 -5.29 25.06
N MET A 118 5.95 -3.99 25.14
CA MET A 118 7.12 -3.48 25.84
C MET A 118 6.88 -3.57 27.35
N ARG A 119 7.35 -4.65 27.99
CA ARG A 119 7.53 -4.62 29.45
C ARG A 119 8.53 -3.51 29.77
N LYS A 120 8.13 -2.54 30.59
CA LYS A 120 9.09 -1.64 31.24
C LYS A 120 10.14 -2.51 31.96
N ALA A 121 11.41 -2.24 31.66
CA ALA A 121 12.53 -2.73 32.44
C ALA A 121 12.49 -2.15 33.87
#